data_AF-A0A949PFB6-F1
#
_entry.id   AF-A0A949PFB6-F1
#
_cell.length_a   1.000
_cell.length_b   1.000
_cell.length_c   1.000
_cell.angle_alpha   90.00
_cell.angle_beta   90.00
_cell.angle_gamma   90.00
#
_symmetry.space_group_name_H-M   'P 1'
#
loop_
_entity.id
_entity.type
_entity.pdbx_description
1 polymer ?
#
loop_
_entity_poly.entity_id
_entity_poly.type
_entity_poly.pdbx_seq_one_letter_code
_entity_poly.pdbx_strand_id
1 'polypeptide(L)'
;MSKVKYYYDSETLSYRKIEYKKGRKFRIFALSLLGMLLSGFLLLLLYINLPYIETPKEIALKRELGNMELQFELINKKMKEA
;
A
#
# COMPACT_ATOMS: atom_id res chain seq x y z
N MET A 1 -28.52 -6.36 33.33
CA MET A 1 -28.10 -7.77 33.54
C MET A 1 -27.87 -8.42 32.19
N SER A 2 -26.63 -8.79 31.81
CA SER A 2 -26.36 -9.45 30.53
C SER A 2 -26.64 -10.95 30.62
N LYS A 3 -27.40 -11.50 29.66
CA LYS A 3 -27.68 -12.94 29.59
C LYS A 3 -26.39 -13.70 29.25
N VAL A 4 -25.99 -14.62 30.13
CA VAL A 4 -24.85 -15.52 29.90
C VAL A 4 -25.32 -16.73 29.09
N LYS A 5 -24.55 -17.13 28.06
CA LYS A 5 -24.86 -18.29 27.21
C LYS A 5 -24.17 -19.55 27.76
N TYR A 6 -24.91 -20.66 27.78
CA TYR A 6 -24.46 -21.98 28.22
C TYR A 6 -24.61 -22.99 27.09
N TYR A 7 -23.78 -24.04 27.09
CA TYR A 7 -23.93 -25.21 26.23
C TYR A 7 -24.05 -26.47 27.09
N TYR A 8 -24.78 -27.46 26.59
CA TYR A 8 -24.93 -28.75 27.26
C TYR A 8 -23.76 -29.66 26.92
N ASP A 9 -23.15 -30.25 27.95
CA ASP A 9 -22.10 -31.25 27.83
C ASP A 9 -22.70 -32.64 28.10
N SER A 10 -22.81 -33.45 27.04
CA SER A 10 -23.44 -34.78 27.10
C SER A 10 -22.63 -35.81 27.89
N GLU A 11 -21.32 -35.61 28.05
CA GLU A 11 -20.46 -36.57 28.76
C GLU A 11 -20.55 -36.39 30.27
N THR A 12 -20.71 -35.14 30.74
CA THR A 12 -20.86 -34.83 32.17
C THR A 12 -22.29 -34.50 32.58
N LEU A 13 -23.24 -34.61 31.64
CA LEU A 13 -24.65 -34.25 31.78
C LEU A 13 -24.87 -32.84 32.38
N SER A 14 -23.91 -31.94 32.21
CA SER A 14 -23.85 -30.64 32.90
C SER A 14 -23.85 -29.47 31.92
N TYR A 15 -24.40 -28.33 32.36
CA TYR A 15 -24.37 -27.09 31.58
C TYR A 15 -23.11 -26.30 31.88
N ARG A 16 -22.32 -26.02 30.84
CA ARG A 16 -21.08 -25.24 30.94
C ARG A 16 -21.22 -23.87 30.29
N LYS A 17 -20.58 -22.87 30.89
CA LYS A 17 -20.59 -21.48 30.41
C LYS A 17 -19.72 -21.36 29.17
N ILE A 18 -20.21 -20.66 28.15
CA ILE A 18 -19.40 -20.31 26.97
C ILE A 18 -18.47 -19.16 27.35
N GLU A 19 -17.16 -19.45 27.43
CA GLU A 19 -16.14 -18.45 27.66
C GLU A 19 -15.61 -17.85 26.36
N TYR A 20 -15.79 -16.55 26.18
CA TYR A 20 -15.22 -15.82 25.05
C TYR A 20 -13.76 -15.46 25.35
N LYS A 21 -12.82 -16.16 24.69
CA LYS A 21 -11.39 -15.77 24.73
C LYS A 21 -11.17 -14.44 24.01
N LYS A 22 -11.04 -13.34 24.76
CA LYS A 22 -10.81 -11.97 24.23
C LYS A 22 -9.57 -11.88 23.31
N GLY A 23 -8.54 -12.67 23.55
CA GLY A 23 -7.29 -12.65 22.78
C GLY A 23 -7.42 -13.07 21.30
N ARG A 24 -8.46 -13.84 20.94
CA ARG A 24 -8.65 -14.28 19.55
C ARG A 24 -9.02 -13.11 18.62
N LYS A 25 -9.82 -12.16 19.11
CA LYS A 25 -10.22 -10.98 18.33
C LYS A 25 -9.05 -10.04 18.10
N PHE A 26 -8.22 -9.83 19.12
CA PHE A 26 -7.01 -9.01 19.00
C PHE A 26 -6.01 -9.59 18.00
N ARG A 27 -5.78 -10.92 18.04
CA ARG A 27 -4.89 -11.59 17.08
C ARG A 27 -5.36 -11.42 15.64
N ILE A 28 -6.65 -11.59 15.38
CA ILE A 28 -7.22 -11.40 14.04
C ILE A 28 -7.06 -9.94 13.60
N PHE A 29 -7.35 -8.98 14.49
CA PHE A 29 -7.19 -7.56 14.19
C PHE A 29 -5.73 -7.20 13.84
N ALA A 30 -4.76 -7.67 14.64
CA ALA A 30 -3.34 -7.44 14.37
C ALA A 30 -2.89 -8.07 13.04
N LEU A 31 -3.36 -9.27 12.72
CA LEU A 31 -3.07 -9.93 11.45
C LEU A 31 -3.66 -9.16 10.26
N SER A 32 -4.90 -8.68 10.39
CA SER A 32 -5.55 -7.85 9.36
C SER A 32 -4.82 -6.52 9.13
N LEU A 33 -4.33 -5.88 10.19
CA LEU A 33 -3.58 -4.63 10.09
C LEU A 33 -2.25 -4.84 9.35
N LEU A 34 -1.52 -5.91 9.69
CA LEU A 34 -0.30 -6.30 8.98
C LEU A 34 -0.58 -6.63 7.50
N GLY A 35 -1.66 -7.37 7.22
CA GLY A 35 -2.07 -7.68 5.85
C GLY A 35 -2.38 -6.42 5.03
N MET A 36 -3.06 -5.44 5.65
CA MET A 36 -3.36 -4.16 5.00
C MET A 36 -2.10 -3.35 4.70
N LEU A 37 -1.15 -3.28 5.64
CA LEU A 37 0.12 -2.59 5.44
C LEU A 37 0.95 -3.24 4.32
N LEU A 38 1.07 -4.57 4.33
CA LEU A 38 1.78 -5.32 3.29
C LEU A 38 1.13 -5.16 1.92
N SER A 39 -0.21 -5.25 1.85
CA SER A 39 -0.94 -5.07 0.60
C SER A 39 -0.82 -3.64 0.08
N GLY A 40 -0.92 -2.62 0.93
CA GLY A 40 -0.72 -1.23 0.55
C GLY A 40 0.70 -0.97 0.04
N PHE A 41 1.71 -1.55 0.69
CA PHE A 41 3.10 -1.46 0.25
C PHE A 41 3.33 -2.10 -1.12
N LEU A 42 2.77 -3.30 -1.36
CA LEU A 42 2.84 -3.96 -2.66
C LEU A 42 2.15 -3.15 -3.76
N LEU A 43 0.97 -2.58 -3.48
CA LEU A 43 0.27 -1.71 -4.44
C LEU A 43 1.06 -0.45 -4.77
N LEU A 44 1.72 0.16 -3.78
CA LEU A 44 2.59 1.32 -3.99
C LEU A 44 3.78 0.95 -4.89
N LEU A 45 4.44 -0.17 -4.62
CA LEU A 45 5.53 -0.66 -5.46
C LEU A 45 5.07 -0.91 -6.90
N LEU A 46 3.92 -1.55 -7.08
CA LEU A 46 3.34 -1.74 -8.41
C LEU A 46 3.06 -0.39 -9.09
N TYR A 47 2.48 0.57 -8.37
CA TYR A 47 2.17 1.90 -8.90
C TYR A 47 3.40 2.64 -9.41
N ILE A 48 4.50 2.65 -8.66
CA ILE A 48 5.75 3.32 -9.06
C ILE A 48 6.39 2.63 -10.27
N ASN A 49 6.28 1.31 -10.38
CA ASN A 49 6.91 0.54 -11.46
C ASN A 49 6.08 0.50 -12.76
N LEU A 50 4.85 1.04 -12.76
CA LEU A 50 4.02 1.06 -13.97
C LEU A 50 4.57 2.11 -14.96
N PRO A 51 5.08 1.69 -16.15
CA PRO A 51 5.74 2.60 -17.08
C PRO A 51 4.78 3.55 -17.83
N TYR A 52 3.47 3.48 -17.56
CA TYR A 52 2.43 4.17 -18.34
C TYR A 52 1.79 5.37 -17.63
N ILE A 53 2.20 5.70 -16.40
CA ILE A 53 1.66 6.84 -15.65
C ILE A 53 2.71 7.95 -15.64
N GLU A 54 2.85 8.64 -16.77
CA GLU A 54 3.66 9.87 -16.78
C GLU A 54 2.86 11.02 -16.17
N THR A 55 3.37 11.61 -15.09
CA THR A 55 2.69 12.74 -14.47
C THR A 55 2.81 13.99 -15.36
N PRO A 56 1.82 14.92 -15.37
CA PRO A 56 1.91 16.13 -16.19
C PRO A 56 3.16 16.97 -15.90
N LYS A 57 3.71 16.86 -14.68
CA LYS A 57 4.98 17.47 -14.28
C LYS A 57 6.18 16.81 -14.97
N GLU A 58 6.22 15.48 -15.05
CA GLU A 58 7.28 14.76 -15.78
C GLU A 58 7.29 15.12 -17.26
N ILE A 59 6.12 15.25 -17.87
CA ILE A 59 5.99 15.66 -19.28
C ILE A 59 6.50 17.09 -19.47
N ALA A 60 6.15 18.02 -18.59
CA ALA A 60 6.67 19.39 -18.63
C ALA A 60 8.20 19.42 -18.48
N LEU A 61 8.74 18.67 -17.52
CA LEU A 61 10.17 18.56 -17.28
C LEU A 61 10.92 17.98 -18.50
N LYS A 62 10.38 16.95 -19.15
CA LYS A 62 10.96 16.39 -20.39
C LYS A 62 11.01 17.43 -21.51
N ARG A 63 10.01 18.29 -21.64
CA ARG A 63 10.01 19.39 -22.62
C ARG A 63 11.07 20.44 -22.30
N GLU A 64 11.19 20.82 -21.03
CA GLU A 64 12.22 21.76 -20.59
C GLU A 64 13.63 21.22 -20.86
N LEU A 65 13.88 19.95 -20.56
CA LEU A 65 15.14 19.27 -20.88
C LEU A 65 15.44 19.29 -22.38
N GLY A 66 14.46 18.92 -23.22
CA GLY A 66 14.64 18.97 -24.67
C GLY A 66 14.94 20.37 -25.19
N ASN A 67 14.27 21.40 -24.66
CA ASN A 67 14.56 22.79 -25.01
C ASN A 67 15.97 23.21 -24.60
N MET A 68 16.43 22.78 -23.42
CA MET A 68 17.78 23.04 -22.93
C MET A 68 18.85 22.38 -23.82
N GLU A 69 18.65 21.12 -24.21
CA GLU A 69 19.56 20.41 -25.12
C GLU A 69 19.68 21.13 -26.47
N LEU A 70 18.56 21.58 -27.04
CA LEU A 70 18.56 22.36 -28.27
C LEU A 70 19.36 23.66 -28.14
N GLN A 71 19.24 24.36 -27.01
CA GLN A 71 20.03 25.58 -26.77
C GLN A 71 21.53 25.29 -26.67
N PHE A 72 21.91 24.22 -25.97
CA PHE A 72 23.31 23.79 -25.90
C PHE A 72 23.86 23.41 -27.26
N GLU A 73 23.08 22.72 -28.10
CA GLU A 73 23.49 22.37 -29.46
C GLU A 73 23.75 23.63 -30.29
N LEU A 74 22.87 24.64 -30.20
CA LEU A 74 23.04 25.92 -30.88
C LEU A 74 24.29 26.68 -30.40
N ILE A 75 24.54 26.70 -29.10
CA ILE A 75 25.75 27.33 -28.53
C ILE A 75 27.00 26.60 -29.04
N ASN A 76 27.01 25.27 -29.02
CA ASN A 76 28.13 24.47 -29.50
C ASN A 76 28.39 24.68 -31.00
N LYS A 77 27.35 24.83 -31.83
CA LYS A 77 27.51 25.18 -33.24
C LYS A 77 28.16 26.55 -33.40
N LYS A 78 27.69 27.57 -32.67
CA LYS A 78 28.28 28.91 -32.69
C LYS A 78 29.74 28.94 -32.26
N MET A 79 30.13 28.15 -31.26
CA MET A 79 31.53 28.07 -30.82
C MET A 79 32.43 27.34 -31.82
N LYS A 80 31.89 26.45 -32.66
CA LYS A 80 32.65 25.78 -33.73
C LYS A 80 32.80 26.64 -35.00
N GLU A 81 31.89 27.59 -35.19
CA GLU A 81 31.92 28.55 -36.30
C GLU A 81 32.81 29.77 -36.02
N ALA A 82 33.29 29.93 -34.78
CA ALA A 82 34.25 30.94 -34.35
C ALA A 82 35.68 30.38 -34.35
#